data_AF-A0A7R8D3J9-F1
#
_entry.id   AF-A0A7R8D3J9-F1
#
_cell.length_a   1.000
_cell.length_b   1.000
_cell.length_c   1.000
_cell.angle_alpha   90.00
_cell.angle_beta   90.00
_cell.angle_gamma   90.00
#
_symmetry.space_group_name_H-M   'P 1'
#
loop_
_entity.id
_entity.type
_entity.pdbx_description
1 polymer ?
#
loop_
_entity_poly.entity_id
_entity_poly.type
_entity_poly.pdbx_seq_one_letter_code
_entity_poly.pdbx_strand_id
1 'polypeptide(L)'
;MKKKLLDQANVKDVDYHKLLQKGRQVTPNSLKMSRRNIFVDKTVNRLVKKGYSRDSAHQKVIQLIKDIEYELEECKGTMPDCDPNMKYRMMNGQCNNPVNPLFGSQRYRLQRFLPPKYEDAESNPTENSQFKAREGCISSGPLPNARKVSSTVHTDVDVPSTIASTMVSQWGMFVAHDLSFVPNSHEAKCCEGAKDDRCLPIRIYENDLFYSNFNVTCLNFYRSVRFCSSTPREQYNEITSFIDASNVYGSSDEELLLLKEENSYLMKSTLTDDGKELLPKDGKGSFVGGDARALLTTGLASVHTLFVREHNRISRKLAQMNPSYTNEKLEFLPTLLGEKSMNESGLNLKYPSSYHEEINPTVASVFVAAAYRFGHSMIQRNVNRLAIKKI
;
A
#
# COMPACT_ATOMS: atom_id res chain seq x y z
N MET A 1 -47.76 -11.34 -3.61
CA MET A 1 -47.14 -10.06 -4.03
C MET A 1 -45.62 -9.97 -3.82
N LYS A 2 -44.99 -10.75 -2.91
CA LYS A 2 -43.53 -10.71 -2.66
C LYS A 2 -42.64 -11.48 -3.65
N LYS A 3 -43.23 -12.32 -4.52
CA LYS A 3 -42.50 -13.15 -5.50
C LYS A 3 -42.34 -12.47 -6.89
N LYS A 4 -43.15 -11.45 -7.18
CA LYS A 4 -43.18 -10.76 -8.49
C LYS A 4 -42.16 -9.61 -8.63
N LEU A 5 -41.62 -9.10 -7.53
CA LEU A 5 -40.60 -8.05 -7.52
C LEU A 5 -39.16 -8.58 -7.62
N LEU A 6 -38.93 -9.85 -7.26
CA LEU A 6 -37.62 -10.50 -7.40
C LEU A 6 -37.36 -11.00 -8.83
N ASP A 7 -38.40 -11.37 -9.58
CA ASP A 7 -38.29 -11.78 -10.98
C ASP A 7 -38.10 -10.59 -11.95
N GLN A 8 -38.42 -9.36 -11.53
CA GLN A 8 -38.24 -8.14 -12.35
C GLN A 8 -36.81 -7.58 -12.30
N ALA A 9 -35.95 -8.08 -11.43
CA ALA A 9 -34.56 -7.59 -11.33
C ALA A 9 -33.61 -8.21 -12.38
N ASN A 10 -34.07 -9.18 -13.18
CA ASN A 10 -33.32 -9.81 -14.28
C ASN A 10 -31.83 -10.11 -13.96
N VAL A 11 -31.53 -10.52 -12.73
CA VAL A 11 -30.18 -10.94 -12.30
C VAL A 11 -30.05 -12.45 -12.46
N LYS A 12 -30.36 -12.99 -13.65
CA LYS A 12 -30.23 -14.43 -13.94
C LYS A 12 -28.97 -14.84 -14.69
N ASP A 13 -28.12 -13.90 -15.09
CA ASP A 13 -26.83 -14.19 -15.74
C ASP A 13 -25.67 -13.47 -15.05
N VAL A 14 -25.61 -13.59 -13.73
CA VAL A 14 -24.35 -13.33 -13.04
C VAL A 14 -23.49 -14.56 -13.24
N ASP A 15 -22.75 -14.56 -14.35
CA ASP A 15 -21.68 -15.52 -14.60
C ASP A 15 -20.63 -15.34 -13.50
N TYR A 16 -20.73 -16.16 -12.46
CA TYR A 16 -19.82 -16.15 -11.34
C TYR A 16 -18.39 -16.54 -11.76
N HIS A 17 -18.21 -17.29 -12.86
CA HIS A 17 -16.88 -17.48 -13.47
C HIS A 17 -16.35 -16.16 -14.02
N LYS A 18 -17.17 -15.33 -14.68
CA LYS A 18 -16.80 -13.95 -15.07
C LYS A 18 -16.57 -13.02 -13.88
N LEU A 19 -17.32 -13.16 -12.77
CA LEU A 19 -17.08 -12.35 -11.56
C LEU A 19 -15.82 -12.77 -10.81
N LEU A 20 -15.49 -14.06 -10.79
CA LEU A 20 -14.23 -14.55 -10.21
C LEU A 20 -13.03 -14.29 -11.10
N GLN A 21 -13.22 -14.29 -12.42
CA GLN A 21 -12.23 -13.75 -13.36
C GLN A 21 -12.11 -12.22 -13.23
N LYS A 22 -13.20 -11.48 -12.99
CA LYS A 22 -13.17 -10.00 -12.82
C LYS A 22 -12.70 -9.54 -11.44
N GLY A 23 -12.88 -10.35 -10.39
CA GLY A 23 -12.39 -10.09 -9.03
C GLY A 23 -10.89 -10.28 -8.87
N ARG A 24 -10.22 -10.83 -9.89
CA ARG A 24 -8.76 -10.83 -10.07
C ARG A 24 -8.44 -10.85 -11.57
N GLN A 25 -8.76 -9.77 -12.28
CA GLN A 25 -7.79 -9.32 -13.28
C GLN A 25 -6.97 -8.23 -12.61
N VAL A 26 -5.92 -8.67 -11.92
CA VAL A 26 -4.64 -7.96 -11.99
C VAL A 26 -4.42 -7.79 -13.49
N THR A 27 -4.81 -6.64 -14.03
CA THR A 27 -4.57 -6.36 -15.44
C THR A 27 -3.07 -6.52 -15.64
N PRO A 28 -2.60 -6.90 -16.83
CA PRO A 28 -1.18 -6.85 -17.13
C PRO A 28 -0.56 -5.52 -16.69
N ASN A 29 -1.33 -4.42 -16.68
CA ASN A 29 -0.97 -3.08 -16.20
C ASN A 29 -0.93 -2.89 -14.66
N SER A 30 -1.74 -3.59 -13.86
CA SER A 30 -1.59 -3.60 -12.39
C SER A 30 -0.34 -4.38 -11.97
N LEU A 31 0.16 -5.27 -12.84
CA LEU A 31 1.50 -5.86 -12.81
C LEU A 31 2.57 -4.99 -13.52
N LYS A 32 2.18 -4.05 -14.42
CA LYS A 32 3.07 -3.20 -15.25
C LYS A 32 3.20 -1.73 -14.84
N MET A 33 2.67 -1.26 -13.70
CA MET A 33 2.79 0.14 -13.26
C MET A 33 2.84 0.28 -11.72
N SER A 34 4.04 0.54 -11.17
CA SER A 34 4.20 1.40 -9.99
C SER A 34 5.63 1.98 -9.98
N ARG A 35 5.91 2.94 -10.88
CA ARG A 35 7.25 3.59 -11.04
C ARG A 35 8.38 2.72 -11.65
N ARG A 36 8.73 1.52 -11.15
CA ARG A 36 9.78 0.63 -11.74
C ARG A 36 9.59 0.45 -13.26
N ASN A 37 8.35 0.20 -13.68
CA ASN A 37 8.03 0.00 -15.09
C ASN A 37 8.03 1.30 -15.93
N ILE A 38 7.82 2.47 -15.31
CA ILE A 38 7.99 3.77 -15.99
C ILE A 38 9.48 4.02 -16.23
N PHE A 39 10.33 3.70 -15.25
CA PHE A 39 11.78 3.73 -15.40
C PHE A 39 12.27 2.72 -16.45
N VAL A 40 11.74 1.49 -16.44
CA VAL A 40 12.00 0.48 -17.47
C VAL A 40 11.59 0.98 -18.84
N ASP A 41 10.36 1.43 -19.04
CA ASP A 41 9.85 1.87 -20.34
C ASP A 41 10.65 3.09 -20.86
N LYS A 42 10.97 4.07 -20.00
CA LYS A 42 11.82 5.22 -20.39
C LYS A 42 13.24 4.79 -20.78
N THR A 43 13.83 3.85 -20.04
CA THR A 43 15.19 3.36 -20.27
C THR A 43 15.26 2.47 -21.51
N VAL A 44 14.29 1.57 -21.71
CA VAL A 44 14.11 0.77 -22.92
C VAL A 44 13.95 1.68 -24.13
N ASN A 45 13.12 2.73 -24.05
CA ASN A 45 12.95 3.66 -25.17
C ASN A 45 14.24 4.45 -25.50
N ARG A 46 15.08 4.78 -24.51
CA ARG A 46 16.41 5.36 -24.75
C ARG A 46 17.37 4.37 -25.42
N LEU A 47 17.36 3.11 -25.01
CA LEU A 47 18.20 2.07 -25.61
C LEU A 47 17.78 1.76 -27.04
N VAL A 48 16.47 1.73 -27.32
CA VAL A 48 15.95 1.60 -28.69
C VAL A 48 16.42 2.77 -29.56
N LYS A 49 16.39 4.01 -29.05
CA LYS A 49 16.94 5.19 -29.75
C LYS A 49 18.46 5.10 -30.00
N LYS A 50 19.19 4.26 -29.26
CA LYS A 50 20.63 3.98 -29.43
C LYS A 50 20.90 2.75 -30.31
N GLY A 51 19.89 2.20 -30.99
CA GLY A 51 20.04 1.10 -31.95
C GLY A 51 19.85 -0.32 -31.38
N TYR A 52 19.43 -0.46 -30.12
CA TYR A 52 19.10 -1.78 -29.55
C TYR A 52 17.71 -2.27 -30.02
N SER A 53 17.57 -3.57 -30.28
CA SER A 53 16.24 -4.16 -30.46
C SER A 53 15.44 -4.05 -29.17
N ARG A 54 14.11 -3.92 -29.27
CA ARG A 54 13.24 -3.73 -28.10
C ARG A 54 13.37 -4.89 -27.10
N ASP A 55 13.48 -6.12 -27.59
CA ASP A 55 13.63 -7.32 -26.76
C ASP A 55 15.00 -7.36 -26.05
N SER A 56 16.08 -7.01 -26.75
CA SER A 56 17.43 -6.91 -26.16
C SER A 56 17.52 -5.80 -25.11
N ALA A 57 16.91 -4.63 -25.40
CA ALA A 57 16.82 -3.52 -24.46
C ALA A 57 16.00 -3.91 -23.22
N HIS A 58 14.89 -4.62 -23.41
CA HIS A 58 14.05 -5.08 -22.31
C HIS A 58 14.80 -6.11 -21.43
N GLN A 59 15.48 -7.09 -22.03
CA GLN A 59 16.29 -8.06 -21.29
C GLN A 59 17.43 -7.39 -20.52
N LYS A 60 18.16 -6.44 -21.13
CA LYS A 60 19.23 -5.70 -20.45
C LYS A 60 18.71 -4.88 -19.27
N VAL A 61 17.60 -4.17 -19.43
CA VAL A 61 17.04 -3.32 -18.36
C VAL A 61 16.49 -4.18 -17.22
N ILE A 62 15.86 -5.31 -17.53
CA ILE A 62 15.41 -6.25 -16.49
C ILE A 62 16.59 -6.89 -15.77
N GLN A 63 17.67 -7.24 -16.47
CA GLN A 63 18.88 -7.75 -15.82
C GLN A 63 19.52 -6.69 -14.92
N LEU A 64 19.66 -5.46 -15.41
CA LEU A 64 20.19 -4.34 -14.63
C LEU A 64 19.34 -4.07 -13.38
N ILE A 65 18.02 -4.17 -13.49
CA ILE A 65 17.12 -4.00 -12.34
C ILE A 65 17.22 -5.19 -11.39
N LYS A 66 17.39 -6.42 -11.87
CA LYS A 66 17.66 -7.56 -10.99
C LYS A 66 18.98 -7.38 -10.23
N ASP A 67 19.99 -6.84 -10.88
CA ASP A 67 21.30 -6.56 -10.26
C ASP A 67 21.19 -5.39 -9.25
N ILE A 68 20.31 -4.39 -9.49
CA ILE A 68 20.02 -3.28 -8.57
C ILE A 68 19.08 -3.71 -7.42
N GLU A 69 18.06 -4.53 -7.67
CA GLU A 69 17.13 -5.06 -6.67
C GLU A 69 17.82 -6.03 -5.70
N TYR A 70 18.94 -6.63 -6.12
CA TYR A 70 19.78 -7.44 -5.25
C TYR A 70 20.63 -6.59 -4.28
N GLU A 71 20.77 -5.30 -4.55
CA GLU A 71 21.50 -4.35 -3.72
C GLU A 71 20.61 -3.14 -3.39
N LEU A 72 19.61 -3.31 -2.51
CA LEU A 72 19.04 -2.14 -1.82
C LEU A 72 20.23 -1.37 -1.22
N GLU A 73 20.33 -0.06 -1.44
CA GLU A 73 21.43 0.74 -0.86
C GLU A 73 21.46 0.59 0.67
N GLU A 74 20.28 0.37 1.27
CA GLU A 74 20.09 0.07 2.68
C GLU A 74 20.72 -1.28 3.10
N CYS A 75 20.88 -2.24 2.18
CA CYS A 75 21.62 -3.49 2.42
C CYS A 75 23.14 -3.29 2.42
N LYS A 76 23.64 -2.20 1.82
CA LYS A 76 25.09 -1.89 1.78
C LYS A 76 25.60 -1.32 3.11
N GLY A 77 24.69 -0.96 4.02
CA GLY A 77 25.03 -0.42 5.34
C GLY A 77 25.56 1.02 5.30
N THR A 78 25.44 1.71 4.16
CA THR A 78 25.82 3.12 4.04
C THR A 78 24.85 3.96 4.87
N MET A 79 25.35 4.64 5.89
CA MET A 79 24.54 5.60 6.65
C MET A 79 24.35 6.88 5.83
N PRO A 80 23.13 7.44 5.78
CA PRO A 80 22.91 8.71 5.12
C PRO A 80 23.60 9.84 5.90
N ASP A 81 24.08 10.85 5.17
CA ASP A 81 24.60 12.09 5.76
C ASP A 81 23.41 13.00 6.11
N CYS A 82 23.18 13.20 7.41
CA CYS A 82 22.02 13.93 7.91
C CYS A 82 22.39 15.38 8.25
N ASP A 83 21.87 16.34 7.50
CA ASP A 83 22.00 17.76 7.84
C ASP A 83 21.09 18.11 9.04
N PRO A 84 21.65 18.50 10.20
CA PRO A 84 20.87 18.86 11.38
C PRO A 84 20.02 20.13 11.19
N ASN A 85 20.27 20.91 10.14
CA ASN A 85 19.52 22.13 9.81
C ASN A 85 18.36 21.87 8.83
N MET A 86 18.10 20.61 8.47
CA MET A 86 16.95 20.26 7.63
C MET A 86 15.64 20.71 8.28
N LYS A 87 14.88 21.51 7.54
CA LYS A 87 13.58 22.05 7.99
C LYS A 87 12.42 21.10 7.72
N TYR A 88 12.57 20.22 6.74
CA TYR A 88 11.51 19.35 6.23
C TYR A 88 11.95 17.90 6.29
N ARG A 89 10.96 17.00 6.34
CA ARG A 89 11.20 15.56 6.34
C ARG A 89 11.77 15.15 4.99
N MET A 90 12.72 14.23 4.98
CA MET A 90 13.12 13.58 3.73
C MET A 90 11.97 12.70 3.24
N MET A 91 11.74 12.66 1.92
CA MET A 91 10.66 11.87 1.33
C MET A 91 10.77 10.38 1.63
N ASN A 92 12.00 9.88 1.77
CA ASN A 92 12.32 8.49 2.11
C ASN A 92 12.25 8.20 3.62
N GLY A 93 11.95 9.19 4.46
CA GLY A 93 11.88 9.06 5.92
C GLY A 93 13.22 8.93 6.63
N GLN A 94 14.36 9.01 5.93
CA GLN A 94 15.68 9.01 6.54
C GLN A 94 15.92 10.26 7.39
N CYS A 95 16.88 10.18 8.31
CA CYS A 95 17.33 11.28 9.17
C CYS A 95 16.26 11.86 10.12
N ASN A 96 15.09 11.22 10.23
CA ASN A 96 14.08 11.56 11.24
C ASN A 96 14.61 11.30 12.66
N ASN A 97 15.40 10.23 12.81
CA ASN A 97 16.10 9.91 14.04
C ASN A 97 17.60 10.24 13.90
N PRO A 98 18.16 11.18 14.69
CA PRO A 98 19.54 11.64 14.54
C PRO A 98 20.56 10.58 14.97
N VAL A 99 20.17 9.64 15.85
CA VAL A 99 21.03 8.56 16.34
C VAL A 99 20.97 7.35 15.40
N ASN A 100 19.76 7.04 14.88
CA ASN A 100 19.52 5.90 13.99
C ASN A 100 18.83 6.39 12.70
N PRO A 101 19.56 6.94 11.72
CA PRO A 101 18.98 7.61 10.55
C PRO A 101 18.04 6.78 9.67
N LEU A 102 18.11 5.45 9.74
CA LEU A 102 17.28 4.53 8.95
C LEU A 102 15.99 4.10 9.67
N PHE A 103 15.80 4.50 10.94
CA PHE A 103 14.61 4.13 11.69
C PHE A 103 13.35 4.72 11.07
N GLY A 104 12.44 3.85 10.64
CA GLY A 104 11.18 4.22 9.99
C GLY A 104 11.31 4.67 8.53
N SER A 105 12.50 4.66 7.94
CA SER A 105 12.68 4.99 6.51
C SER A 105 12.02 3.94 5.61
N GLN A 106 11.74 4.31 4.36
CA GLN A 106 11.37 3.33 3.34
C GLN A 106 12.50 2.32 3.13
N ARG A 107 12.13 1.16 2.57
CA ARG A 107 13.02 0.02 2.27
C ARG A 107 13.81 -0.51 3.47
N TYR A 108 13.36 -0.22 4.68
CA TYR A 108 13.96 -0.72 5.91
C TYR A 108 13.21 -1.96 6.44
N ARG A 109 13.93 -2.85 7.12
CA ARG A 109 13.35 -4.07 7.71
C ARG A 109 12.21 -3.72 8.66
N LEU A 110 11.15 -4.54 8.68
CA LEU A 110 10.07 -4.40 9.65
C LEU A 110 10.58 -4.70 11.08
N GLN A 111 10.00 -4.03 12.07
CA GLN A 111 10.33 -4.31 13.46
C GLN A 111 9.76 -5.67 13.91
N ARG A 112 10.54 -6.43 14.66
CA ARG A 112 10.12 -7.67 15.31
C ARG A 112 9.96 -7.42 16.81
N PHE A 113 8.76 -7.59 17.35
CA PHE A 113 8.56 -7.60 18.81
C PHE A 113 8.93 -8.96 19.43
N LEU A 114 8.87 -10.03 18.62
CA LEU A 114 9.29 -11.38 18.98
C LEU A 114 10.15 -11.95 17.84
N PRO A 115 11.07 -12.88 18.12
CA PRO A 115 11.83 -13.57 17.09
C PRO A 115 10.92 -14.22 16.03
N PRO A 116 11.34 -14.25 14.75
CA PRO A 116 10.58 -14.92 13.70
C PRO A 116 10.44 -16.41 14.00
N LYS A 117 9.26 -16.97 13.69
CA LYS A 117 8.98 -18.40 13.79
C LYS A 117 8.74 -18.95 12.38
N TYR A 118 9.76 -19.63 11.86
CA TYR A 118 9.71 -20.42 10.64
C TYR A 118 9.82 -21.91 10.99
N GLU A 119 9.54 -22.79 10.03
CA GLU A 119 9.71 -24.24 10.19
C GLU A 119 11.19 -24.65 10.27
N ASP A 120 12.04 -23.93 9.56
CA ASP A 120 13.50 -24.05 9.62
C ASP A 120 14.13 -22.76 10.17
N ALA A 121 15.45 -22.77 10.30
CA ALA A 121 16.23 -21.60 10.71
C ALA A 121 16.34 -20.54 9.59
N GLU A 122 15.87 -20.82 8.38
CA GLU A 122 16.07 -19.96 7.22
C GLU A 122 14.81 -19.18 6.86
N SER A 123 13.78 -19.83 6.35
CA SER A 123 12.63 -19.11 5.80
C SER A 123 11.34 -19.91 5.62
N ASN A 124 11.36 -21.24 5.73
CA ASN A 124 10.20 -22.06 5.38
C ASN A 124 9.00 -21.68 6.26
N PRO A 125 7.87 -21.26 5.68
CA PRO A 125 6.66 -20.96 6.45
C PRO A 125 6.27 -22.17 7.31
N THR A 126 5.81 -21.92 8.53
CA THR A 126 5.41 -23.01 9.42
C THR A 126 4.23 -23.78 8.83
N GLU A 127 4.40 -25.08 8.60
CA GLU A 127 3.30 -25.99 8.23
C GLU A 127 2.81 -26.82 9.41
N ASN A 128 3.58 -26.96 10.48
CA ASN A 128 3.24 -27.73 11.67
C ASN A 128 3.41 -26.90 12.95
N SER A 129 2.49 -27.00 13.91
CA SER A 129 2.62 -26.30 15.20
C SER A 129 2.53 -27.24 16.39
N GLN A 130 3.36 -26.98 17.39
CA GLN A 130 3.22 -27.55 18.73
C GLN A 130 2.30 -26.65 19.56
N PHE A 131 1.27 -27.24 20.17
CA PHE A 131 0.30 -26.54 21.00
C PHE A 131 0.47 -26.97 22.46
N LYS A 132 0.22 -26.07 23.41
CA LYS A 132 0.05 -26.48 24.81
C LYS A 132 -1.19 -27.37 24.86
N ALA A 133 -1.03 -28.64 25.23
CA ALA A 133 -2.12 -29.59 25.34
C ALA A 133 -3.19 -29.03 26.28
N ARG A 134 -4.30 -28.58 25.70
CA ARG A 134 -5.57 -28.43 26.41
C ARG A 134 -6.34 -29.71 26.22
N GLU A 135 -7.07 -30.14 27.23
CA GLU A 135 -7.92 -31.33 27.15
C GLU A 135 -8.88 -31.22 25.94
N GLY A 136 -8.87 -32.23 25.06
CA GLY A 136 -9.62 -32.22 23.80
C GLY A 136 -8.96 -31.50 22.62
N CYS A 137 -7.75 -30.94 22.75
CA CYS A 137 -6.99 -30.35 21.65
C CYS A 137 -5.79 -31.21 21.26
N ILE A 138 -5.44 -31.18 19.97
CA ILE A 138 -4.25 -31.85 19.43
C ILE A 138 -2.99 -31.20 20.02
N SER A 139 -2.05 -32.01 20.53
CA SER A 139 -0.79 -31.53 21.12
C SER A 139 0.23 -31.04 20.08
N SER A 140 0.23 -31.62 18.88
CA SER A 140 1.02 -31.18 17.72
C SER A 140 0.41 -31.66 16.40
N GLY A 141 0.57 -30.90 15.33
CA GLY A 141 0.10 -31.33 14.01
C GLY A 141 0.16 -30.24 12.93
N PRO A 142 -0.29 -30.58 11.71
CA PRO A 142 -0.32 -29.65 10.60
C PRO A 142 -1.25 -28.47 10.91
N LEU A 143 -0.81 -27.28 10.52
CA LEU A 143 -1.62 -26.08 10.58
C LEU A 143 -2.77 -26.18 9.57
N PRO A 144 -3.96 -25.69 9.93
CA PRO A 144 -5.11 -25.75 9.04
C PRO A 144 -4.87 -24.88 7.80
N ASN A 145 -5.28 -25.38 6.64
CA ASN A 145 -5.25 -24.64 5.40
C ASN A 145 -5.99 -23.29 5.54
N ALA A 146 -5.39 -22.20 5.07
CA ALA A 146 -5.92 -20.84 5.23
C ALA A 146 -7.33 -20.66 4.64
N ARG A 147 -7.64 -21.29 3.49
CA ARG A 147 -8.99 -21.25 2.92
C ARG A 147 -9.98 -22.02 3.78
N LYS A 148 -9.59 -23.18 4.32
CA LYS A 148 -10.46 -23.94 5.23
C LYS A 148 -10.77 -23.15 6.51
N VAL A 149 -9.79 -22.45 7.07
CA VAL A 149 -10.03 -21.51 8.18
C VAL A 149 -10.99 -20.41 7.76
N SER A 150 -10.77 -19.79 6.59
CA SER A 150 -11.64 -18.73 6.07
C SER A 150 -13.09 -19.18 5.92
N SER A 151 -13.37 -20.35 5.36
CA SER A 151 -14.74 -20.84 5.15
C SER A 151 -15.40 -21.40 6.42
N THR A 152 -14.62 -21.78 7.44
CA THR A 152 -15.15 -22.37 8.68
C THR A 152 -15.33 -21.33 9.79
N VAL A 153 -14.41 -20.37 9.90
CA VAL A 153 -14.36 -19.40 11.02
C VAL A 153 -14.99 -18.07 10.65
N HIS A 154 -14.80 -17.58 9.42
CA HIS A 154 -15.35 -16.30 9.00
C HIS A 154 -16.70 -16.50 8.33
N THR A 155 -17.77 -16.20 9.06
CA THR A 155 -19.14 -16.27 8.55
C THR A 155 -19.45 -15.03 7.69
N ASP A 156 -20.10 -15.25 6.56
CA ASP A 156 -20.54 -14.17 5.66
C ASP A 156 -21.91 -13.65 6.15
N VAL A 157 -21.88 -12.78 7.16
CA VAL A 157 -23.08 -12.15 7.73
C VAL A 157 -22.99 -10.64 7.58
N ASP A 158 -24.02 -10.05 6.98
CA ASP A 158 -24.15 -8.60 6.83
C ASP A 158 -24.76 -8.00 8.10
N VAL A 159 -23.90 -7.51 9.00
CA VAL A 159 -24.29 -6.82 10.24
C VAL A 159 -23.70 -5.40 10.25
N PRO A 160 -24.45 -4.38 9.76
CA PRO A 160 -23.97 -3.01 9.74
C PRO A 160 -23.74 -2.45 11.15
N SER A 161 -22.68 -1.67 11.32
CA SER A 161 -22.41 -0.96 12.56
C SER A 161 -23.41 0.19 12.76
N THR A 162 -23.86 0.39 14.00
CA THR A 162 -24.73 1.51 14.40
C THR A 162 -23.95 2.73 14.91
N ILE A 163 -22.64 2.59 15.13
CA ILE A 163 -21.77 3.62 15.74
C ILE A 163 -20.65 4.10 14.81
N ALA A 164 -20.31 3.32 13.78
CA ALA A 164 -19.23 3.64 12.86
C ALA A 164 -19.78 3.74 11.43
N SER A 165 -19.53 4.88 10.79
CA SER A 165 -19.82 5.03 9.36
C SER A 165 -18.77 4.30 8.51
N THR A 166 -19.07 4.06 7.23
CA THR A 166 -18.11 3.52 6.26
C THR A 166 -16.83 4.38 6.16
N MET A 167 -16.88 5.67 6.54
CA MET A 167 -15.69 6.52 6.58
C MET A 167 -14.61 5.96 7.52
N VAL A 168 -14.99 5.29 8.62
CA VAL A 168 -14.02 4.70 9.55
C VAL A 168 -13.16 3.64 8.87
N SER A 169 -13.76 2.78 8.03
CA SER A 169 -12.99 1.76 7.30
C SER A 169 -12.15 2.35 6.18
N GLN A 170 -12.65 3.39 5.48
CA GLN A 170 -11.87 4.09 4.46
C GLN A 170 -10.67 4.83 5.07
N TRP A 171 -10.86 5.51 6.21
CA TRP A 171 -9.81 6.19 6.94
C TRP A 171 -8.75 5.22 7.47
N GLY A 172 -9.18 4.10 8.05
CA GLY A 172 -8.26 3.05 8.49
C GLY A 172 -7.41 2.52 7.33
N MET A 173 -7.99 2.30 6.16
CA MET A 173 -7.25 1.88 4.97
C MET A 173 -6.28 2.97 4.46
N PHE A 174 -6.72 4.22 4.45
CA PHE A 174 -5.89 5.37 4.06
C PHE A 174 -4.65 5.50 4.97
N VAL A 175 -4.83 5.43 6.29
CA VAL A 175 -3.72 5.45 7.27
C VAL A 175 -2.84 4.19 7.16
N ALA A 176 -3.42 3.01 6.93
CA ALA A 176 -2.62 1.79 6.69
C ALA A 176 -1.66 1.95 5.52
N HIS A 177 -2.10 2.68 4.49
CA HIS A 177 -1.32 2.93 3.28
C HIS A 177 -0.27 4.03 3.45
N ASP A 178 -0.34 4.80 4.53
CA ASP A 178 0.71 5.75 4.92
C ASP A 178 1.82 5.06 5.74
N LEU A 179 1.45 4.02 6.50
CA LEU A 179 2.34 3.36 7.44
C LEU A 179 3.09 2.16 6.86
N SER A 180 2.49 1.42 5.92
CA SER A 180 3.09 0.16 5.47
C SER A 180 2.69 -0.33 4.08
N PHE A 181 3.69 -0.83 3.36
CA PHE A 181 3.56 -1.59 2.13
C PHE A 181 4.64 -2.68 2.10
N VAL A 182 4.25 -3.95 2.21
CA VAL A 182 5.20 -5.07 2.12
C VAL A 182 5.12 -5.62 0.70
N PRO A 183 6.19 -5.49 -0.10
CA PRO A 183 6.16 -5.90 -1.49
C PRO A 183 6.18 -7.42 -1.62
N ASN A 184 5.69 -7.91 -2.75
CA ASN A 184 5.75 -9.29 -3.18
C ASN A 184 5.99 -9.35 -4.70
N SER A 185 6.43 -10.50 -5.19
CA SER A 185 6.70 -10.69 -6.62
C SER A 185 5.60 -11.56 -7.23
N HIS A 186 4.81 -10.97 -8.13
CA HIS A 186 3.68 -11.63 -8.80
C HIS A 186 4.07 -12.28 -10.14
N GLU A 187 5.35 -12.56 -10.35
CA GLU A 187 5.87 -13.06 -11.63
C GLU A 187 5.74 -14.58 -11.77
N ALA A 188 5.62 -15.31 -10.66
CA ALA A 188 5.60 -16.76 -10.66
C ALA A 188 4.20 -17.32 -10.93
N LYS A 189 4.11 -18.53 -11.52
CA LYS A 189 2.84 -19.23 -11.70
C LYS A 189 2.65 -20.30 -10.62
N CYS A 190 2.37 -19.87 -9.39
CA CYS A 190 2.44 -20.74 -8.21
C CYS A 190 1.47 -21.93 -8.26
N CYS A 191 0.27 -21.74 -8.81
CA CYS A 191 -0.68 -22.83 -9.00
C CYS A 191 -0.34 -23.78 -10.16
N GLU A 192 0.57 -23.41 -11.05
CA GLU A 192 1.03 -24.24 -12.16
C GLU A 192 2.30 -25.05 -11.80
N GLY A 193 2.65 -25.14 -10.51
CA GLY A 193 3.77 -25.95 -10.03
C GLY A 193 5.13 -25.30 -10.23
N ALA A 194 5.21 -23.97 -10.33
CA ALA A 194 6.47 -23.25 -10.35
C ALA A 194 7.32 -23.61 -9.11
N LYS A 195 8.52 -24.17 -9.33
CA LYS A 195 9.52 -24.47 -8.28
C LYS A 195 10.27 -23.19 -7.91
N ASP A 196 9.56 -22.26 -7.26
CA ASP A 196 10.06 -20.94 -6.91
C ASP A 196 9.85 -20.70 -5.41
N ASP A 197 10.90 -20.29 -4.68
CA ASP A 197 10.84 -19.96 -3.25
C ASP A 197 9.81 -18.85 -2.95
N ARG A 198 9.46 -18.03 -3.95
CA ARG A 198 8.44 -16.97 -3.84
C ARG A 198 7.02 -17.53 -3.79
N CYS A 199 6.80 -18.80 -4.11
CA CYS A 199 5.47 -19.39 -4.16
C CYS A 199 5.04 -20.00 -2.83
N LEU A 200 3.81 -19.71 -2.42
CA LEU A 200 3.14 -20.39 -1.30
C LEU A 200 1.64 -20.54 -1.63
N PRO A 201 1.29 -21.36 -2.64
CA PRO A 201 -0.07 -21.47 -3.14
C PRO A 201 -1.05 -21.97 -2.07
N ILE A 202 -2.27 -21.44 -2.07
CA ILE A 202 -3.33 -21.90 -1.16
C ILE A 202 -4.15 -22.95 -1.88
N ARG A 203 -4.02 -24.21 -1.47
CA ARG A 203 -4.82 -25.32 -1.99
C ARG A 203 -6.30 -25.12 -1.66
N ILE A 204 -7.17 -25.38 -2.64
CA ILE A 204 -8.61 -25.51 -2.46
C ILE A 204 -8.95 -27.01 -2.42
N TYR A 205 -9.73 -27.43 -1.42
CA TYR A 205 -10.20 -28.80 -1.31
C TYR A 205 -11.53 -29.00 -2.04
N GLU A 206 -11.81 -30.24 -2.44
CA GLU A 206 -13.03 -30.59 -3.20
C GLU A 206 -14.32 -30.20 -2.47
N ASN A 207 -14.31 -30.21 -1.13
CA ASN A 207 -15.46 -29.81 -0.30
C ASN A 207 -15.55 -28.29 -0.04
N ASP A 208 -14.79 -27.45 -0.74
CA ASP A 208 -14.96 -25.99 -0.66
C ASP A 208 -16.33 -25.58 -1.21
N LEU A 209 -17.13 -24.88 -0.39
CA LEU A 209 -18.51 -24.53 -0.73
C LEU A 209 -18.65 -23.56 -1.91
N PHE A 210 -17.57 -22.86 -2.28
CA PHE A 210 -17.59 -21.82 -3.29
C PHE A 210 -16.71 -22.16 -4.49
N TYR A 211 -15.41 -22.35 -4.27
CA TYR A 211 -14.44 -22.50 -5.37
C TYR A 211 -14.56 -23.84 -6.11
N SER A 212 -15.05 -24.90 -5.44
CA SER A 212 -15.30 -26.20 -6.10
C SER A 212 -16.37 -26.11 -7.17
N ASN A 213 -17.36 -25.21 -7.02
CA ASN A 213 -18.39 -24.97 -8.05
C ASN A 213 -17.80 -24.36 -9.34
N PHE A 214 -16.55 -23.91 -9.29
CA PHE A 214 -15.85 -23.25 -10.39
C PHE A 214 -14.60 -24.02 -10.84
N ASN A 215 -14.43 -25.28 -10.41
CA ASN A 215 -13.25 -26.09 -10.71
C ASN A 215 -11.92 -25.41 -10.32
N VAL A 216 -11.92 -24.54 -9.31
CA VAL A 216 -10.71 -23.87 -8.82
C VAL A 216 -10.10 -24.70 -7.72
N THR A 217 -8.92 -25.27 -7.97
CA THR A 217 -8.20 -26.15 -7.02
C THR A 217 -7.05 -25.45 -6.29
N CYS A 218 -6.72 -24.22 -6.67
CA CYS A 218 -5.61 -23.46 -6.11
C CYS A 218 -5.82 -21.95 -6.24
N LEU A 219 -5.42 -21.20 -5.21
CA LEU A 219 -5.30 -19.75 -5.27
C LEU A 219 -3.81 -19.36 -5.30
N ASN A 220 -3.43 -18.59 -6.31
CA ASN A 220 -2.09 -18.02 -6.36
C ASN A 220 -1.86 -17.12 -5.15
N PHE A 221 -0.75 -17.37 -4.46
CA PHE A 221 -0.27 -16.59 -3.33
C PHE A 221 1.26 -16.58 -3.35
N TYR A 222 1.81 -15.39 -3.11
CA TYR A 222 3.23 -15.08 -3.24
C TYR A 222 3.75 -14.63 -1.89
N ARG A 223 4.91 -15.16 -1.50
CA ARG A 223 5.63 -14.73 -0.31
C ARG A 223 6.12 -13.31 -0.51
N SER A 224 6.05 -12.53 0.57
CA SER A 224 6.64 -11.19 0.64
C SER A 224 8.13 -11.24 0.34
N VAL A 225 8.66 -10.20 -0.31
CA VAL A 225 10.08 -10.12 -0.69
C VAL A 225 10.96 -10.22 0.57
N ARG A 226 12.07 -10.95 0.47
CA ARG A 226 13.08 -11.07 1.53
C ARG A 226 13.85 -9.75 1.61
N PHE A 227 14.03 -9.23 2.82
CA PHE A 227 14.90 -8.07 3.04
C PHE A 227 16.36 -8.50 2.92
N CYS A 228 17.07 -7.99 1.90
CA CYS A 228 18.45 -8.38 1.61
C CYS A 228 18.62 -9.92 1.59
N SER A 229 19.77 -10.40 2.08
CA SER A 229 20.03 -11.82 2.35
C SER A 229 19.77 -12.19 3.81
N SER A 230 18.74 -11.59 4.45
CA SER A 230 18.43 -11.87 5.87
C SER A 230 18.09 -13.34 6.12
N THR A 231 18.66 -13.87 7.20
CA THR A 231 18.45 -15.22 7.71
C THR A 231 18.34 -15.17 9.25
N PRO A 232 17.21 -15.54 9.86
CA PRO A 232 15.97 -15.97 9.22
C PRO A 232 15.35 -14.87 8.34
N ARG A 233 14.49 -15.25 7.38
CA ARG A 233 13.89 -14.34 6.39
C ARG A 233 13.17 -13.18 7.06
N GLU A 234 13.65 -11.97 6.83
CA GLU A 234 12.93 -10.75 7.19
C GLU A 234 12.20 -10.16 6.00
N GLN A 235 11.17 -9.38 6.28
CA GLN A 235 10.45 -8.57 5.29
C GLN A 235 10.72 -7.10 5.59
N TYR A 236 10.54 -6.25 4.59
CA TYR A 236 10.77 -4.83 4.71
C TYR A 236 9.54 -4.02 4.33
N ASN A 237 9.52 -2.78 4.78
CA ASN A 237 8.52 -1.80 4.40
C ASN A 237 9.01 -1.04 3.17
N GLU A 238 8.30 -1.06 2.04
CA GLU A 238 8.67 -0.32 0.83
C GLU A 238 8.37 1.19 0.95
N ILE A 239 7.58 1.60 1.93
CA ILE A 239 7.25 3.00 2.22
C ILE A 239 7.71 3.41 3.63
N THR A 240 7.59 4.69 3.98
CA THR A 240 7.94 5.18 5.31
C THR A 240 7.04 4.56 6.39
N SER A 241 7.51 4.54 7.65
CA SER A 241 6.71 4.05 8.80
C SER A 241 5.99 5.17 9.56
N PHE A 242 6.09 6.40 9.08
CA PHE A 242 5.55 7.57 9.76
C PHE A 242 4.13 7.87 9.28
N ILE A 243 3.39 8.66 10.07
CA ILE A 243 2.18 9.33 9.58
C ILE A 243 2.62 10.67 9.02
N ASP A 244 3.04 10.65 7.76
CA ASP A 244 3.65 11.79 7.05
C ASP A 244 2.94 12.13 5.72
N ALA A 245 1.83 11.44 5.42
CA ALA A 245 1.11 11.55 4.16
C ALA A 245 1.95 11.13 2.94
N SER A 246 2.90 10.22 3.11
CA SER A 246 3.57 9.51 2.01
C SER A 246 2.56 8.83 1.06
N ASN A 247 1.38 8.46 1.55
CA ASN A 247 0.29 7.96 0.69
C ASN A 247 -0.32 9.03 -0.25
N VAL A 248 0.01 10.31 -0.06
CA VAL A 248 -0.32 11.46 -0.94
C VAL A 248 0.92 11.89 -1.73
N TYR A 249 2.06 12.06 -1.07
CA TYR A 249 3.28 12.65 -1.63
C TYR A 249 4.24 11.64 -2.28
N GLY A 250 4.04 10.35 -2.01
CA GLY A 250 5.01 9.30 -2.30
C GLY A 250 6.02 9.12 -1.17
N SER A 251 6.89 8.11 -1.30
CA SER A 251 7.96 7.81 -0.33
C SER A 251 9.37 8.06 -0.89
N SER A 252 9.51 8.71 -2.05
CA SER A 252 10.80 9.14 -2.59
C SER A 252 10.65 10.41 -3.42
N ASP A 253 11.76 11.13 -3.61
CA ASP A 253 11.78 12.35 -4.41
C ASP A 253 11.33 12.09 -5.86
N GLU A 254 11.67 10.93 -6.43
CA GLU A 254 11.21 10.51 -7.75
C GLU A 254 9.69 10.35 -7.81
N GLU A 255 9.07 9.82 -6.75
CA GLU A 255 7.62 9.66 -6.70
C GLU A 255 6.92 11.01 -6.56
N LEU A 256 7.46 11.89 -5.71
CA LEU A 256 6.96 13.25 -5.55
C LEU A 256 7.04 14.03 -6.86
N LEU A 257 8.18 13.98 -7.58
CA LEU A 257 8.35 14.65 -8.87
C LEU A 257 7.33 14.20 -9.92
N LEU A 258 6.90 12.93 -9.86
CA LEU A 258 5.83 12.43 -10.74
C LEU A 258 4.46 13.00 -10.37
N LEU A 259 4.21 13.25 -9.08
CA LEU A 259 2.92 13.69 -8.55
C LEU A 259 2.78 15.22 -8.44
N LYS A 260 3.90 15.94 -8.37
CA LYS A 260 3.96 17.40 -8.25
C LYS A 260 4.00 18.09 -9.61
N GLU A 261 3.37 19.25 -9.74
CA GLU A 261 3.45 20.09 -10.94
C GLU A 261 4.87 20.65 -11.11
N GLU A 262 5.36 20.68 -12.34
CA GLU A 262 6.72 21.17 -12.62
C GLU A 262 6.81 22.67 -12.30
N ASN A 263 7.85 23.07 -11.55
CA ASN A 263 8.07 24.45 -11.10
C ASN A 263 6.90 25.07 -10.32
N SER A 264 6.11 24.25 -9.62
CA SER A 264 4.90 24.67 -8.90
C SER A 264 4.88 24.09 -7.49
N TYR A 265 4.17 24.76 -6.57
CA TYR A 265 3.90 24.27 -5.23
C TYR A 265 2.66 23.37 -5.16
N LEU A 266 2.03 23.08 -6.30
CA LEU A 266 0.81 22.28 -6.39
C LEU A 266 1.12 20.84 -6.75
N MET A 267 0.26 19.94 -6.27
CA MET A 267 0.17 18.58 -6.76
C MET A 267 -0.60 18.58 -8.08
N LYS A 268 -0.15 17.75 -9.03
CA LYS A 268 -0.86 17.53 -10.30
C LYS A 268 -2.26 17.02 -10.00
N SER A 269 -3.21 17.46 -10.79
CA SER A 269 -4.58 16.99 -10.73
C SER A 269 -5.19 16.85 -12.12
N THR A 270 -6.24 16.04 -12.24
CA THR A 270 -7.06 15.97 -13.46
C THR A 270 -8.32 16.78 -13.24
N LEU A 271 -8.55 17.84 -14.00
CA LEU A 271 -9.79 18.61 -13.90
C LEU A 271 -10.96 17.86 -14.53
N THR A 272 -12.10 17.88 -13.85
CA THR A 272 -13.40 17.47 -14.40
C THR A 272 -14.03 18.63 -15.18
N ASP A 273 -15.07 18.32 -15.95
CA ASP A 273 -15.84 19.33 -16.71
C ASP A 273 -16.45 20.42 -15.82
N ASP A 274 -16.75 20.10 -14.56
CA ASP A 274 -17.23 21.05 -13.54
C ASP A 274 -16.10 21.72 -12.73
N GLY A 275 -14.85 21.62 -13.19
CA GLY A 275 -13.68 22.31 -12.64
C GLY A 275 -13.15 21.73 -11.33
N LYS A 276 -13.53 20.51 -10.96
CA LYS A 276 -13.03 19.86 -9.73
C LYS A 276 -11.80 19.03 -10.00
N GLU A 277 -10.88 19.02 -9.05
CA GLU A 277 -9.61 18.29 -9.15
C GLU A 277 -9.80 16.80 -8.80
N LEU A 278 -9.43 15.89 -9.68
CA LEU A 278 -9.24 14.47 -9.37
C LEU A 278 -7.74 14.18 -9.22
N LEU A 279 -7.40 12.97 -8.80
CA LEU A 279 -6.02 12.48 -8.87
C LEU A 279 -5.41 12.71 -10.26
N PRO A 280 -4.08 12.89 -10.36
CA PRO A 280 -3.40 12.99 -11.65
C PRO A 280 -3.49 11.67 -12.42
N LYS A 281 -3.35 11.75 -13.74
CA LYS A 281 -3.21 10.58 -14.61
C LYS A 281 -1.76 10.36 -14.99
N ASP A 282 -1.36 9.10 -15.11
CA ASP A 282 -0.08 8.74 -15.72
C ASP A 282 -0.09 8.92 -17.24
N GLY A 283 1.05 8.68 -17.89
CA GLY A 283 1.17 8.75 -19.36
C GLY A 283 0.32 7.73 -20.13
N LYS A 284 -0.41 6.84 -19.44
CA LYS A 284 -1.34 5.85 -20.01
C LYS A 284 -2.81 6.20 -19.69
N GLY A 285 -3.07 7.33 -19.03
CA GLY A 285 -4.40 7.81 -18.70
C GLY A 285 -5.02 7.20 -17.43
N SER A 286 -4.26 6.41 -16.66
CA SER A 286 -4.74 5.82 -15.40
C SER A 286 -4.48 6.78 -14.24
N PHE A 287 -5.42 6.89 -13.30
CA PHE A 287 -5.20 7.69 -12.10
C PHE A 287 -4.03 7.15 -11.27
N VAL A 288 -3.28 8.04 -10.61
CA VAL A 288 -2.15 7.68 -9.74
C VAL A 288 -2.15 8.52 -8.46
N GLY A 289 -1.55 8.00 -7.39
CA GLY A 289 -1.38 8.70 -6.11
C GLY A 289 -0.03 8.38 -5.46
N GLY A 290 0.19 8.90 -4.24
CA GLY A 290 1.39 8.64 -3.44
C GLY A 290 1.58 7.17 -3.06
N ASP A 291 0.48 6.42 -2.92
CA ASP A 291 0.52 4.97 -2.71
C ASP A 291 0.01 4.19 -3.93
N ALA A 292 0.66 3.07 -4.25
CA ALA A 292 0.32 2.21 -5.39
C ALA A 292 -1.10 1.61 -5.31
N ARG A 293 -1.68 1.57 -4.11
CA ARG A 293 -3.01 1.02 -3.82
C ARG A 293 -4.05 2.13 -3.65
N ALA A 294 -3.75 3.38 -4.01
CA ALA A 294 -4.68 4.51 -3.88
C ALA A 294 -6.05 4.29 -4.57
N LEU A 295 -6.08 3.44 -5.60
CA LEU A 295 -7.28 3.10 -6.37
C LEU A 295 -7.93 1.77 -5.99
N LEU A 296 -7.56 1.17 -4.85
CA LEU A 296 -8.05 -0.15 -4.45
C LEU A 296 -9.58 -0.21 -4.34
N THR A 297 -10.19 0.87 -3.84
CA THR A 297 -11.65 1.04 -3.84
C THR A 297 -12.00 2.48 -4.21
N THR A 298 -13.24 2.70 -4.66
CA THR A 298 -13.73 4.05 -4.99
C THR A 298 -13.79 4.97 -3.76
N GLY A 299 -14.09 4.42 -2.59
CA GLY A 299 -14.08 5.14 -1.31
C GLY A 299 -12.67 5.63 -0.97
N LEU A 300 -11.68 4.74 -1.02
CA LEU A 300 -10.28 5.09 -0.78
C LEU A 300 -9.77 6.13 -1.79
N ALA A 301 -10.03 5.93 -3.08
CA ALA A 301 -9.65 6.88 -4.12
C ALA A 301 -10.25 8.29 -3.89
N SER A 302 -11.46 8.37 -3.33
CA SER A 302 -12.08 9.65 -2.95
C SER A 302 -11.34 10.32 -1.79
N VAL A 303 -10.86 9.56 -0.81
CA VAL A 303 -10.04 10.08 0.30
C VAL A 303 -8.69 10.59 -0.21
N HIS A 304 -7.99 9.84 -1.06
CA HIS A 304 -6.75 10.34 -1.69
C HIS A 304 -7.00 11.63 -2.49
N THR A 305 -8.08 11.68 -3.27
CA THR A 305 -8.47 12.90 -4.02
C THR A 305 -8.72 14.08 -3.08
N LEU A 306 -9.38 13.85 -1.94
CA LEU A 306 -9.65 14.88 -0.93
C LEU A 306 -8.34 15.47 -0.39
N PHE A 307 -7.34 14.65 -0.10
CA PHE A 307 -6.06 15.11 0.42
C PHE A 307 -5.23 15.89 -0.61
N VAL A 308 -5.25 15.47 -1.88
CA VAL A 308 -4.63 16.25 -2.97
C VAL A 308 -5.30 17.63 -3.13
N ARG A 309 -6.64 17.67 -3.08
CA ARG A 309 -7.39 18.94 -3.09
C ARG A 309 -7.02 19.83 -1.90
N GLU A 310 -6.90 19.22 -0.72
CA GLU A 310 -6.59 19.95 0.50
C GLU A 310 -5.18 20.53 0.48
N HIS A 311 -4.19 19.77 -0.02
CA HIS A 311 -2.87 20.29 -0.31
C HIS A 311 -2.95 21.50 -1.24
N ASN A 312 -3.57 21.36 -2.42
CA ASN A 312 -3.67 22.45 -3.38
C ASN A 312 -4.41 23.67 -2.80
N ARG A 313 -5.44 23.46 -1.96
CA ARG A 313 -6.16 24.53 -1.26
C ARG A 313 -5.27 25.27 -0.26
N ILE A 314 -4.49 24.54 0.54
CA ILE A 314 -3.56 25.10 1.52
C ILE A 314 -2.44 25.86 0.82
N SER A 315 -1.77 25.26 -0.16
CA SER A 315 -0.65 25.88 -0.87
C SER A 315 -1.06 27.17 -1.59
N ARG A 316 -2.24 27.21 -2.23
CA ARG A 316 -2.78 28.44 -2.82
C ARG A 316 -2.98 29.56 -1.80
N LYS A 317 -3.54 29.25 -0.62
CA LYS A 317 -3.74 30.24 0.46
C LYS A 317 -2.41 30.76 1.00
N LEU A 318 -1.43 29.87 1.17
CA LEU A 318 -0.11 30.23 1.68
C LEU A 318 0.65 31.12 0.70
N ALA A 319 0.58 30.82 -0.60
CA ALA A 319 1.15 31.66 -1.65
C ALA A 319 0.54 33.07 -1.67
N GLN A 320 -0.76 33.19 -1.38
CA GLN A 320 -1.44 34.50 -1.26
C GLN A 320 -0.98 35.29 -0.02
N MET A 321 -0.74 34.60 1.10
CA MET A 321 -0.31 35.24 2.34
C MET A 321 1.17 35.65 2.31
N ASN A 322 2.01 34.89 1.60
CA ASN A 322 3.46 35.11 1.54
C ASN A 322 3.96 35.11 0.09
N PRO A 323 3.81 36.23 -0.65
CA PRO A 323 4.21 36.31 -2.07
C PRO A 323 5.71 36.12 -2.32
N SER A 324 6.55 36.25 -1.29
CA SER A 324 8.00 36.02 -1.36
C SER A 324 8.40 34.54 -1.29
N TYR A 325 7.45 33.64 -1.00
CA TYR A 325 7.73 32.21 -0.96
C TYR A 325 7.89 31.69 -2.38
N THR A 326 9.08 31.16 -2.69
CA THR A 326 9.37 30.51 -3.97
C THR A 326 8.58 29.21 -4.09
N ASN A 327 8.36 28.77 -5.34
CA ASN A 327 7.52 27.61 -5.72
C ASN A 327 7.87 26.28 -5.04
N GLU A 328 8.98 26.18 -4.31
CA GLU A 328 9.49 24.96 -3.69
C GLU A 328 9.30 24.89 -2.16
N LYS A 329 8.99 26.01 -1.48
CA LYS A 329 9.13 26.10 -0.01
C LYS A 329 7.85 25.93 0.81
N LEU A 330 6.72 25.60 0.18
CA LEU A 330 5.42 25.48 0.83
C LEU A 330 5.17 24.06 1.36
N GLU A 331 5.98 23.61 2.32
CA GLU A 331 5.69 22.39 3.06
C GLU A 331 5.65 22.64 4.57
N PHE A 332 4.62 22.08 5.19
CA PHE A 332 4.36 21.99 6.63
C PHE A 332 3.80 23.22 7.38
N LEU A 333 2.58 23.06 7.89
CA LEU A 333 1.76 24.10 8.54
C LEU A 333 2.39 24.77 9.79
N PRO A 334 3.04 24.08 10.75
CA PRO A 334 3.54 24.73 11.97
C PRO A 334 4.72 25.67 11.75
N THR A 335 5.71 25.24 10.97
CA THR A 335 6.90 26.06 10.64
C THR A 335 6.52 27.24 9.74
N LEU A 336 5.47 27.07 8.93
CA LEU A 336 5.08 28.01 7.90
C LEU A 336 4.00 29.01 8.35
N LEU A 337 3.07 28.59 9.19
CA LEU A 337 2.04 29.47 9.76
C LEU A 337 2.56 30.29 10.94
N GLY A 338 3.60 29.79 11.61
CA GLY A 338 4.14 30.38 12.83
C GLY A 338 3.21 30.17 14.03
N GLU A 339 3.78 30.33 15.23
CA GLU A 339 3.10 30.05 16.50
C GLU A 339 1.79 30.84 16.67
N LYS A 340 1.76 32.09 16.21
CA LYS A 340 0.58 32.97 16.27
C LYS A 340 -0.61 32.39 15.48
N SER A 341 -0.41 32.09 14.21
CA SER A 341 -1.48 31.56 13.34
C SER A 341 -1.92 30.16 13.75
N MET A 342 -1.00 29.34 14.29
CA MET A 342 -1.31 28.02 14.85
C MET A 342 -2.23 28.16 16.09
N ASN A 343 -1.95 29.13 16.97
CA ASN A 343 -2.79 29.45 18.13
C ASN A 343 -4.16 29.99 17.70
N GLU A 344 -4.20 30.98 16.81
CA GLU A 344 -5.44 31.62 16.34
C GLU A 344 -6.35 30.65 15.58
N SER A 345 -5.77 29.67 14.89
CA SER A 345 -6.52 28.64 14.15
C SER A 345 -6.89 27.42 15.00
N GLY A 346 -6.51 27.38 16.28
CA GLY A 346 -6.75 26.23 17.17
C GLY A 346 -6.06 24.94 16.70
N LEU A 347 -4.94 25.05 15.99
CA LEU A 347 -4.22 23.91 15.40
C LEU A 347 -3.14 23.33 16.33
N ASN A 348 -2.98 23.90 17.53
CA ASN A 348 -2.03 23.40 18.51
C ASN A 348 -2.52 22.12 19.18
N LEU A 349 -1.59 21.20 19.41
CA LEU A 349 -1.88 19.95 20.12
C LEU A 349 -2.31 20.28 21.55
N LYS A 350 -3.47 19.75 21.95
CA LYS A 350 -4.04 19.94 23.29
C LYS A 350 -3.21 19.28 24.40
N TYR A 351 -2.34 18.33 24.02
CA TYR A 351 -1.40 17.66 24.91
C TYR A 351 0.01 17.80 24.34
N PRO A 352 1.02 18.12 25.16
CA PRO A 352 2.40 18.17 24.70
C PRO A 352 2.84 16.77 24.26
N SER A 353 3.29 16.65 23.01
CA SER A 353 4.03 15.49 22.54
C SER A 353 5.52 15.80 22.60
N SER A 354 6.29 14.95 23.27
CA SER A 354 7.75 15.06 23.29
C SER A 354 8.35 14.08 22.29
N TYR A 355 9.42 14.52 21.62
CA TYR A 355 10.23 13.65 20.78
C TYR A 355 11.20 12.85 21.65
N HIS A 356 11.33 11.56 21.36
CA HIS A 356 12.13 10.59 22.09
C HIS A 356 12.96 9.79 21.07
N GLU A 357 14.25 10.08 20.97
CA GLU A 357 15.17 9.48 19.98
C GLU A 357 15.46 8.00 20.24
N GLU A 358 15.21 7.52 21.46
CA GLU A 358 15.35 6.13 21.86
C GLU A 358 14.23 5.23 21.30
N ILE A 359 13.12 5.82 20.85
CA ILE A 359 11.98 5.08 20.32
C ILE A 359 12.26 4.69 18.87
N ASN A 360 12.09 3.41 18.56
CA ASN A 360 12.09 2.93 17.19
C ASN A 360 10.68 3.10 16.57
N PRO A 361 10.48 4.02 15.61
CA PRO A 361 9.21 4.27 14.93
C PRO A 361 8.90 3.27 13.81
N THR A 362 9.79 2.32 13.53
CA THR A 362 9.63 1.36 12.42
C THR A 362 8.40 0.51 12.66
N VAL A 363 7.53 0.40 11.65
CA VAL A 363 6.31 -0.39 11.77
C VAL A 363 6.62 -1.88 12.00
N ALA A 364 5.92 -2.50 12.93
CA ALA A 364 6.17 -3.88 13.31
C ALA A 364 5.57 -4.89 12.32
N SER A 365 6.26 -6.00 12.09
CA SER A 365 5.81 -7.10 11.24
C SER A 365 4.42 -7.61 11.61
N VAL A 366 4.15 -7.77 12.91
CA VAL A 366 2.84 -8.21 13.43
C VAL A 366 1.72 -7.18 13.16
N PHE A 367 2.06 -5.89 13.18
CA PHE A 367 1.09 -4.82 12.90
C PHE A 367 0.63 -4.89 11.44
N VAL A 368 1.58 -5.00 10.51
CA VAL A 368 1.31 -5.00 9.06
C VAL A 368 0.68 -6.30 8.59
N ALA A 369 1.12 -7.44 9.12
CA ALA A 369 0.66 -8.76 8.70
C ALA A 369 -0.69 -9.15 9.30
N ALA A 370 -0.99 -8.73 10.54
CA ALA A 370 -2.15 -9.21 11.28
C ALA A 370 -2.94 -8.09 11.97
N ALA A 371 -2.35 -7.35 12.92
CA ALA A 371 -3.12 -6.54 13.86
C ALA A 371 -3.93 -5.44 13.17
N TYR A 372 -3.34 -4.69 12.22
CA TYR A 372 -4.03 -3.61 11.53
C TYR A 372 -4.97 -4.09 10.41
N ARG A 373 -5.00 -5.40 10.13
CA ARG A 373 -5.93 -6.03 9.17
C ARG A 373 -7.33 -6.22 9.75
N PHE A 374 -7.57 -5.90 11.01
CA PHE A 374 -8.91 -5.90 11.61
C PHE A 374 -9.92 -5.06 10.80
N GLY A 375 -9.47 -4.00 10.13
CA GLY A 375 -10.31 -3.17 9.26
C GLY A 375 -10.98 -3.93 8.11
N HIS A 376 -10.48 -5.12 7.72
CA HIS A 376 -11.14 -5.96 6.72
C HIS A 376 -12.53 -6.43 7.16
N SER A 377 -12.80 -6.57 8.48
CA SER A 377 -14.14 -6.91 8.99
C SER A 377 -15.12 -5.74 8.94
N MET A 378 -14.65 -4.53 8.65
CA MET A 378 -15.46 -3.31 8.55
C MET A 378 -15.85 -2.97 7.11
N ILE A 379 -15.40 -3.76 6.14
CA ILE A 379 -15.70 -3.54 4.73
C ILE A 379 -17.13 -3.97 4.46
N GLN A 380 -17.95 -3.03 3.99
CA GLN A 380 -19.33 -3.27 3.62
C GLN A 380 -19.40 -3.93 2.25
N ARG A 381 -20.38 -4.84 2.06
CA ARG A 381 -20.63 -5.50 0.77
C ARG A 381 -20.99 -4.51 -0.34
N ASN A 382 -21.73 -3.46 0.02
CA ASN A 382 -22.25 -2.46 -0.93
C ASN A 382 -21.69 -1.07 -0.65
N VAL A 383 -21.45 -0.31 -1.72
CA VAL A 383 -21.08 1.11 -1.65
C VAL A 383 -22.30 1.95 -2.06
N ASN A 384 -22.88 2.65 -1.10
CA ASN A 384 -24.03 3.52 -1.35
C ASN A 384 -23.56 4.90 -1.86
N ARG A 385 -24.17 5.38 -2.93
CA ARG A 385 -23.96 6.74 -3.47
C ARG A 385 -25.21 7.57 -3.21
N LEU A 386 -25.06 8.66 -2.45
CA LEU A 386 -26.16 9.56 -2.13
C LEU A 386 -26.09 10.78 -3.05
N ALA A 387 -27.19 11.10 -3.73
CA ALA A 387 -27.30 12.32 -4.50
C ALA A 387 -27.55 13.50 -3.56
N ILE A 388 -26.70 14.53 -3.63
CA ILE A 388 -26.96 15.79 -2.93
C ILE A 388 -27.77 16.66 -3.89
N LYS A 389 -29.02 16.95 -3.52
CA LYS A 389 -29.81 17.97 -4.23
C LYS A 389 -29.17 19.33 -3.91
N LYS A 390 -28.66 20.03 -4.92
CA LYS A 390 -28.24 21.44 -4.75
C LYS A 390 -29.48 22.20 -4.25
N ILE A 391 -29.40 22.75 -3.04
CA ILE A 391 -30.38 23.69 -2.49
C ILE A 391 -30.06 25.07 -3.02
#